data_AF-A0A6M3LVL1-F1
#
_entry.id   AF-A0A6M3LVL1-F1
#
_cell.length_a   1.000
_cell.length_b   1.000
_cell.length_c   1.000
_cell.angle_alpha   90.00
_cell.angle_beta   90.00
_cell.angle_gamma   90.00
#
_symmetry.space_group_name_H-M   'P 1'
#
loop_
_entity.id
_entity.type
_entity.pdbx_description
1 polymer ?
#
loop_
_entity_poly.entity_id
_entity_poly.type
_entity_poly.pdbx_seq_one_letter_code
_entity_poly.pdbx_strand_id
1 'polypeptide(L)'
;MGVQNVYMLSSVIPTQVKGGKVIAIAGNFETLAADDIDVIYRLCRVPANAVILQMELNCDAIAGFTDANVGLYDTLEQGGAVKDYDCFLDGKDISAGYALGSEINCLETLPIDEIGDQMYEQAGDSAPTPNGEYDLCLTSDAEITAAGTVAVRILMAVSS
;
A
#
# COMPACT_ATOMS: atom_id res chain seq x y z
N MET A 1 -1.27 -35.12 -20.47
CA MET A 1 -0.82 -33.88 -19.80
C MET A 1 0.63 -33.65 -20.20
N GLY A 2 0.89 -32.62 -21.02
CA GLY A 2 2.27 -32.22 -21.29
C GLY A 2 2.84 -31.54 -20.06
N VAL A 3 3.96 -32.03 -19.54
CA VAL A 3 4.69 -31.36 -18.45
C VAL A 3 5.36 -30.14 -19.07
N GLN A 4 4.96 -28.93 -18.67
CA GLN A 4 5.68 -27.71 -19.02
C GLN A 4 6.92 -27.62 -18.14
N ASN A 5 8.08 -27.95 -18.72
CA ASN A 5 9.38 -27.82 -18.07
C ASN A 5 10.10 -26.58 -18.63
N VAL A 6 9.48 -25.41 -18.42
CA VAL A 6 9.97 -24.11 -18.88
C VAL A 6 9.82 -23.14 -17.72
N TYR A 7 10.71 -22.16 -17.60
CA TYR A 7 10.49 -21.05 -16.69
C TYR A 7 9.24 -20.29 -17.13
N MET A 8 8.19 -20.31 -16.29
CA MET A 8 6.93 -19.60 -16.57
C MET A 8 7.12 -18.08 -16.52
N LEU A 9 8.19 -17.62 -15.85
CA LEU A 9 8.65 -16.23 -15.77
C LEU A 9 10.01 -16.09 -16.49
N SER A 10 10.12 -16.53 -17.76
CA SER A 10 11.39 -16.62 -18.50
C SER A 10 11.93 -15.29 -19.04
N SER A 11 11.05 -14.32 -19.26
CA SER A 11 11.43 -12.93 -19.55
C SER A 11 11.13 -12.11 -18.32
N VAL A 12 12.08 -12.09 -17.39
CA VAL A 12 12.11 -11.06 -16.36
C VAL A 12 12.30 -9.75 -17.13
N ILE A 13 11.21 -9.02 -17.37
CA ILE A 13 11.28 -7.64 -17.88
C ILE A 13 12.25 -6.92 -16.93
N PRO A 14 13.16 -6.04 -17.39
CA PRO A 14 14.11 -5.33 -16.51
C PRO A 14 13.50 -4.54 -15.34
N THR A 15 12.19 -4.63 -15.16
CA THR A 15 11.41 -4.15 -14.04
C THR A 15 10.93 -5.24 -13.05
N GLN A 16 11.37 -6.50 -13.14
CA GLN A 16 11.06 -7.58 -12.16
C GLN A 16 12.30 -8.10 -11.37
N VAL A 17 12.93 -7.18 -10.62
CA VAL A 17 13.84 -7.35 -9.45
C VAL A 17 14.99 -8.38 -9.48
N LYS A 18 15.59 -8.71 -10.63
CA LYS A 18 16.89 -9.40 -10.59
C LYS A 18 18.02 -8.40 -10.31
N GLY A 19 18.53 -8.41 -9.07
CA GLY A 19 19.65 -7.55 -8.63
C GLY A 19 19.24 -6.18 -8.09
N GLY A 20 17.94 -5.93 -7.91
CA GLY A 20 17.40 -4.73 -7.27
C GLY A 20 17.61 -4.72 -5.76
N LYS A 21 17.28 -3.60 -5.11
CA LYS A 21 17.32 -3.47 -3.65
C LYS A 21 15.94 -3.77 -3.08
N VAL A 22 15.89 -4.53 -2.00
CA VAL A 22 14.69 -4.63 -1.16
C VAL A 22 14.79 -3.55 -0.09
N ILE A 23 13.76 -2.73 0.01
CA ILE A 23 13.61 -1.69 1.01
C ILE A 23 12.54 -2.15 1.99
N ALA A 24 12.87 -2.10 3.27
CA ALA A 24 11.94 -2.37 4.37
C ALA A 24 11.61 -1.04 5.06
N ILE A 25 10.32 -0.78 5.21
CA ILE A 25 9.79 0.37 5.94
C ILE A 25 8.97 -0.18 7.10
N ALA A 26 9.19 0.36 8.30
CA ALA A 26 8.41 0.04 9.48
C ALA A 26 8.19 1.32 10.29
N GLY A 27 6.96 1.56 10.70
CA GLY A 27 6.58 2.76 11.44
C GLY A 27 5.24 2.61 12.13
N ASN A 28 4.93 3.56 13.00
CA ASN A 28 3.64 3.68 13.64
C ASN A 28 3.23 5.16 13.76
N PHE A 29 1.94 5.37 13.95
CA PHE A 29 1.34 6.67 14.19
C PHE A 29 0.07 6.51 15.05
N GLU A 30 -0.39 7.61 15.61
CA GLU A 30 -1.63 7.67 16.38
C GLU A 30 -2.75 8.26 15.52
N THR A 31 -3.92 7.65 15.56
CA THR A 31 -5.17 8.31 15.14
C THR A 31 -5.66 9.23 16.27
N LEU A 32 -6.52 10.19 15.94
CA LEU A 32 -7.15 11.04 16.93
C LEU A 32 -8.64 10.70 17.05
N ALA A 33 -9.16 10.81 18.28
CA ALA A 33 -10.60 10.81 18.48
C ALA A 33 -11.16 12.09 17.84
N ALA A 34 -12.16 11.93 16.97
CA ALA A 34 -12.70 12.95 16.08
C ALA A 34 -11.88 13.24 14.80
N ASP A 35 -10.97 12.35 14.40
CA ASP A 35 -10.57 12.32 12.99
C ASP A 35 -11.83 11.98 12.15
N ASP A 36 -12.10 12.83 11.16
CA ASP A 36 -13.31 12.80 10.34
C ASP A 36 -13.15 11.88 9.13
N ILE A 37 -14.24 11.68 8.40
CA ILE A 37 -14.26 11.00 7.09
C ILE A 37 -13.25 11.69 6.15
N ASP A 38 -12.58 10.90 5.32
CA ASP A 38 -11.54 11.30 4.38
C ASP A 38 -10.23 11.80 5.03
N VAL A 39 -9.96 11.48 6.30
CA VAL A 39 -8.63 11.73 6.88
C VAL A 39 -7.57 10.86 6.18
N ILE A 40 -6.47 11.49 5.76
CA ILE A 40 -5.38 10.83 5.01
C ILE A 40 -4.12 10.74 5.87
N TYR A 41 -3.70 9.53 6.21
CA TYR A 41 -2.43 9.23 6.86
C TYR A 41 -1.39 8.82 5.79
N ARG A 42 -0.48 9.74 5.45
CA ARG A 42 0.59 9.49 4.46
C ARG A 42 1.72 8.67 5.13
N LEU A 43 1.82 7.40 4.77
CA LEU A 43 2.71 6.43 5.43
C LEU A 43 4.17 6.62 5.00
N CYS A 44 4.41 6.66 3.70
CA CYS A 44 5.75 6.85 3.12
C CYS A 44 5.69 7.20 1.64
N ARG A 45 6.81 7.74 1.13
CA ARG A 45 7.04 7.88 -0.31
C ARG A 45 7.52 6.57 -0.92
N VAL A 46 6.94 6.22 -2.05
CA VAL A 46 7.32 5.04 -2.84
C VAL A 46 7.76 5.47 -4.24
N PRO A 47 8.92 5.00 -4.73
CA PRO A 47 9.33 5.25 -6.10
C PRO A 47 8.35 4.67 -7.11
N ALA A 48 8.13 5.37 -8.24
CA ALA A 48 7.24 4.92 -9.31
C ALA A 48 7.63 3.55 -9.89
N ASN A 49 8.91 3.20 -9.86
CA ASN A 49 9.44 1.92 -10.33
C ASN A 49 9.46 0.82 -9.26
N ALA A 50 8.96 1.09 -8.05
CA ALA A 50 8.93 0.11 -6.99
C ALA A 50 7.84 -0.95 -7.24
N VAL A 51 8.05 -2.15 -6.71
CA VAL A 51 7.08 -3.24 -6.67
C VAL A 51 6.84 -3.58 -5.21
N ILE A 52 5.60 -3.48 -4.71
CA ILE A 52 5.29 -3.91 -3.34
C ILE A 52 5.28 -5.44 -3.30
N LEU A 53 6.01 -6.00 -2.35
CA LEU A 53 6.08 -7.45 -2.12
C LEU A 53 5.21 -7.87 -0.93
N GLN A 54 5.08 -6.99 0.07
CA GLN A 54 4.34 -7.25 1.29
C GLN A 54 3.96 -5.93 1.97
N MET A 55 2.74 -5.86 2.48
CA MET A 55 2.29 -4.77 3.33
C MET A 55 1.41 -5.34 4.44
N GLU A 56 1.82 -5.07 5.67
CA GLU A 56 1.15 -5.56 6.88
C GLU A 56 0.75 -4.39 7.76
N LEU A 57 -0.46 -4.46 8.30
CA LEU A 57 -0.97 -3.50 9.28
C LEU A 57 -1.36 -4.22 10.57
N ASN A 58 -0.99 -3.58 11.68
CA ASN A 58 -1.48 -3.86 13.01
C ASN A 58 -2.06 -2.59 13.63
N CYS A 59 -2.96 -2.77 14.57
CA CYS A 59 -3.49 -1.65 15.32
C CYS A 59 -4.01 -2.09 16.69
N ASP A 60 -4.09 -1.13 17.60
CA ASP A 60 -4.98 -1.25 18.76
C ASP A 60 -6.45 -1.22 18.32
N ALA A 61 -7.38 -1.44 19.25
CA ALA A 61 -8.79 -1.23 18.95
C ALA A 61 -9.09 0.26 18.76
N ILE A 62 -9.49 0.66 17.54
CA ILE A 62 -9.74 2.05 17.14
C ILE A 62 -11.24 2.22 16.84
N ALA A 63 -12.05 2.48 17.87
CA ALA A 63 -13.51 2.53 17.70
C ALA A 63 -13.94 3.53 16.62
N GLY A 64 -14.79 3.10 15.69
CA GLY A 64 -15.28 3.91 14.57
C GLY A 64 -14.46 3.80 13.29
N PHE A 65 -13.22 3.28 13.34
CA PHE A 65 -12.42 3.04 12.14
C PHE A 65 -12.88 1.77 11.40
N THR A 66 -14.11 1.81 10.87
CA THR A 66 -14.78 0.68 10.24
C THR A 66 -14.53 0.56 8.74
N ASP A 67 -13.93 1.59 8.14
CA ASP A 67 -13.67 1.65 6.70
C ASP A 67 -12.28 2.25 6.46
N ALA A 68 -11.29 1.37 6.28
CA ALA A 68 -9.90 1.72 6.06
C ALA A 68 -9.46 1.31 4.65
N ASN A 69 -8.95 2.31 3.92
CA ASN A 69 -8.54 2.19 2.52
C ASN A 69 -7.04 2.44 2.41
N VAL A 70 -6.35 1.63 1.59
CA VAL A 70 -4.93 1.81 1.29
C VAL A 70 -4.76 2.04 -0.20
N GLY A 71 -4.18 3.19 -0.52
CA GLY A 71 -4.05 3.64 -1.90
C GLY A 71 -2.85 4.54 -2.16
N LEU A 72 -2.79 5.03 -3.39
CA LEU A 72 -1.73 5.88 -3.92
C LEU A 72 -2.25 7.30 -4.16
N TYR A 73 -1.44 8.25 -3.75
CA TYR A 73 -1.67 9.67 -3.94
C TYR A 73 -0.45 10.28 -4.63
N ASP A 74 -0.68 11.36 -5.37
CA ASP A 74 0.42 12.25 -5.75
C ASP A 74 1.12 12.74 -4.48
N THR A 75 2.42 12.98 -4.61
CA THR A 75 3.20 13.57 -3.52
C THR A 75 2.65 14.95 -3.15
N LEU A 76 2.86 15.37 -1.89
CA LEU A 76 2.47 16.72 -1.46
C LEU A 76 3.07 17.83 -2.33
N GLU A 77 4.28 17.65 -2.85
CA GLU A 77 4.94 18.56 -3.79
C GLU A 77 4.25 18.64 -5.15
N GLN A 78 3.50 17.60 -5.52
CA GLN A 78 2.72 17.51 -6.76
C GLN A 78 1.23 17.84 -6.55
N GLY A 79 0.84 18.28 -5.36
CA GLY A 79 -0.52 18.72 -5.05
C GLY A 79 -1.34 17.71 -4.26
N GLY A 80 -0.80 16.51 -3.98
CA GLY A 80 -1.41 15.57 -3.04
C GLY A 80 -2.71 14.91 -3.50
N ALA A 81 -3.04 14.96 -4.79
CA ALA A 81 -4.28 14.42 -5.35
C ALA A 81 -4.34 12.89 -5.24
N VAL A 82 -5.55 12.33 -5.18
CA VAL A 82 -5.78 10.88 -5.22
C VAL A 82 -5.39 10.36 -6.61
N LYS A 83 -4.60 9.29 -6.67
CA LYS A 83 -4.32 8.54 -7.91
C LYS A 83 -5.21 7.33 -8.00
N ASP A 84 -5.15 6.51 -6.96
CA ASP A 84 -6.00 5.35 -6.76
C ASP A 84 -6.26 5.20 -5.26
N TYR A 85 -7.52 5.25 -4.85
CA TYR A 85 -7.89 5.41 -3.44
C TYR A 85 -7.74 4.09 -2.65
N ASP A 86 -7.94 2.96 -3.31
CA ASP A 86 -8.21 1.65 -2.71
C ASP A 86 -7.53 0.48 -3.45
N CYS A 87 -6.56 0.77 -4.34
CA CYS A 87 -5.79 -0.24 -5.09
C CYS A 87 -5.17 -1.37 -4.26
N PHE A 88 -4.92 -1.19 -2.96
CA PHE A 88 -4.31 -2.22 -2.12
C PHE A 88 -5.23 -2.76 -1.01
N LEU A 89 -6.07 -1.89 -0.43
CA LEU A 89 -7.07 -2.27 0.56
C LEU A 89 -8.32 -1.39 0.40
N ASP A 90 -9.50 -2.01 0.44
CA ASP A 90 -10.81 -1.36 0.31
C ASP A 90 -11.70 -1.77 1.49
N GLY A 91 -12.29 -0.80 2.19
CA GLY A 91 -13.39 -1.03 3.13
C GLY A 91 -13.03 -1.82 4.38
N LYS A 92 -11.77 -1.81 4.83
CA LYS A 92 -11.35 -2.70 5.92
C LYS A 92 -11.75 -2.17 7.30
N ASP A 93 -12.54 -2.95 8.02
CA ASP A 93 -12.81 -2.66 9.43
C ASP A 93 -11.59 -2.99 10.30
N ILE A 94 -10.97 -1.92 10.84
CA ILE A 94 -9.84 -2.00 11.77
C ILE A 94 -10.21 -1.67 13.22
N SER A 95 -11.50 -1.50 13.50
CA SER A 95 -12.00 -1.00 14.78
C SER A 95 -11.81 -1.97 15.95
N ALA A 96 -11.74 -3.27 15.66
CA ALA A 96 -11.52 -4.31 16.66
C ALA A 96 -10.05 -4.45 17.11
N GLY A 97 -9.11 -3.86 16.37
CA GLY A 97 -7.68 -4.04 16.60
C GLY A 97 -7.13 -5.35 16.03
N TYR A 98 -5.87 -5.31 15.62
CA TYR A 98 -5.17 -6.41 14.96
C TYR A 98 -3.78 -6.57 15.57
N ALA A 99 -3.63 -7.57 16.43
CA ALA A 99 -2.39 -7.87 17.14
C ALA A 99 -1.32 -8.50 16.22
N LEU A 100 -0.07 -8.54 16.70
CA LEU A 100 1.01 -9.26 16.02
C LEU A 100 0.66 -10.75 15.85
N GLY A 101 0.86 -11.29 14.65
CA GLY A 101 0.45 -12.64 14.25
C GLY A 101 -0.98 -12.74 13.69
N SER A 102 -1.75 -11.65 13.74
CA SER A 102 -3.04 -11.49 13.07
C SER A 102 -3.05 -10.21 12.23
N GLU A 103 -1.94 -9.89 11.57
CA GLU A 103 -1.80 -8.74 10.70
C GLU A 103 -2.87 -8.73 9.60
N ILE A 104 -3.32 -7.53 9.22
CA ILE A 104 -4.04 -7.34 7.96
C ILE A 104 -3.00 -7.38 6.84
N ASN A 105 -3.24 -8.21 5.82
CA ASN A 105 -2.55 -8.08 4.55
C ASN A 105 -3.17 -6.91 3.79
N CYS A 106 -2.47 -5.80 3.68
CA CYS A 106 -2.96 -4.61 3.00
C CYS A 106 -2.88 -4.70 1.49
N LEU A 107 -2.63 -5.87 0.89
CA LEU A 107 -2.69 -6.11 -0.57
C LEU A 107 -3.90 -6.97 -0.94
N GLU A 108 -4.97 -6.92 -0.15
CA GLU A 108 -6.15 -7.77 -0.29
C GLU A 108 -6.94 -7.48 -1.57
N THR A 109 -6.93 -6.24 -2.05
CA THR A 109 -7.67 -5.83 -3.26
C THR A 109 -6.84 -5.90 -4.54
N LEU A 110 -5.52 -6.08 -4.43
CA LEU A 110 -4.60 -6.16 -5.56
C LEU A 110 -4.98 -7.36 -6.47
N PRO A 111 -5.32 -7.13 -7.75
CA PRO A 111 -5.63 -8.21 -8.68
C PRO A 111 -4.46 -9.16 -8.88
N ILE A 112 -4.74 -10.46 -9.01
CA ILE A 112 -3.71 -11.51 -9.12
C ILE A 112 -2.83 -11.32 -10.37
N ASP A 113 -3.39 -10.80 -11.44
CA ASP A 113 -2.70 -10.50 -12.70
C ASP A 113 -1.83 -9.24 -12.64
N GLU A 114 -2.00 -8.40 -11.63
CA GLU A 114 -1.22 -7.19 -11.38
C GLU A 114 -0.09 -7.41 -10.34
N ILE A 115 0.03 -8.64 -9.82
CA ILE A 115 1.12 -8.99 -8.91
C ILE A 115 2.46 -8.88 -9.64
N GLY A 116 3.29 -7.95 -9.17
CA GLY A 116 4.61 -7.69 -9.73
C GLY A 116 4.67 -6.42 -10.59
N ASP A 117 3.55 -5.74 -10.77
CA ASP A 117 3.46 -4.46 -11.44
C ASP A 117 4.12 -3.35 -10.61
N GLN A 118 4.58 -2.32 -11.30
CA GLN A 118 5.26 -1.18 -10.68
C GLN A 118 4.25 -0.16 -10.15
N MET A 119 4.67 0.67 -9.19
CA MET A 119 3.78 1.65 -8.55
C MET A 119 3.09 2.60 -9.53
N TYR A 120 3.74 2.97 -10.65
CA TYR A 120 3.07 3.81 -11.64
C TYR A 120 1.91 3.10 -12.35
N GLU A 121 2.02 1.80 -12.57
CA GLU A 121 0.97 0.98 -13.20
C GLU A 121 -0.21 0.85 -12.25
N GLN A 122 0.09 0.61 -10.97
CA GLN A 122 -0.87 0.61 -9.87
C GLN A 122 -1.55 1.97 -9.66
N ALA A 123 -0.84 3.07 -9.94
CA ALA A 123 -1.41 4.42 -9.91
C ALA A 123 -2.24 4.77 -11.16
N GLY A 124 -2.40 3.83 -12.11
CA GLY A 124 -3.09 4.04 -13.38
C GLY A 124 -2.32 4.91 -14.39
N ASP A 125 -1.04 5.19 -14.13
CA ASP A 125 -0.19 5.96 -15.03
C ASP A 125 0.37 5.08 -16.16
N SER A 126 0.50 5.66 -17.34
CA SER A 126 1.07 4.96 -18.50
C SER A 126 2.61 4.91 -18.49
N ALA A 127 3.24 5.70 -17.61
CA ALA A 127 4.68 5.79 -17.47
C ALA A 127 5.06 6.32 -16.07
N PRO A 128 6.28 6.02 -15.58
CA PRO A 128 6.74 6.50 -14.27
C PRO A 128 6.97 8.01 -14.20
N THR A 129 7.04 8.69 -15.35
CA THR A 129 7.12 10.15 -15.44
C THR A 129 5.74 10.71 -15.82
N PRO A 130 5.32 11.84 -15.23
CA PRO A 130 6.14 12.82 -14.51
C PRO A 130 6.30 12.58 -13.01
N ASN A 131 5.47 11.72 -12.41
CA ASN A 131 5.32 11.70 -10.95
C ASN A 131 6.56 11.17 -10.23
N GLY A 132 7.23 10.13 -10.76
CA GLY A 132 8.52 9.62 -10.26
C GLY A 132 8.45 8.94 -8.88
N GLU A 133 7.56 9.41 -8.00
CA GLU A 133 7.25 8.95 -6.66
C GLU A 133 5.76 9.16 -6.38
N TYR A 134 5.21 8.37 -5.47
CA TYR A 134 3.85 8.48 -4.96
C TYR A 134 3.86 8.43 -3.43
N ASP A 135 2.85 9.01 -2.79
CA ASP A 135 2.61 8.82 -1.36
C ASP A 135 1.68 7.61 -1.18
N LEU A 136 2.17 6.59 -0.47
CA LEU A 136 1.34 5.50 0.00
C LEU A 136 0.56 5.97 1.23
N CYS A 137 -0.77 5.86 1.18
CA CYS A 137 -1.64 6.43 2.19
C CYS A 137 -2.61 5.40 2.75
N LEU A 138 -2.90 5.53 4.05
CA LEU A 138 -4.08 4.95 4.68
C LEU A 138 -5.13 6.05 4.82
N THR A 139 -6.34 5.83 4.32
CA THR A 139 -7.44 6.78 4.40
C THR A 139 -8.62 6.16 5.15
N SER A 140 -9.26 6.94 6.02
CA SER A 140 -10.51 6.51 6.68
C SER A 140 -11.71 7.01 5.89
N ASP A 141 -12.63 6.13 5.51
CA ASP A 141 -13.97 6.50 5.01
C ASP A 141 -15.04 6.35 6.12
N ALA A 142 -14.60 6.48 7.38
CA ALA A 142 -15.45 6.46 8.55
C ALA A 142 -14.94 7.44 9.63
N GLU A 143 -15.87 7.97 10.43
CA GLU A 143 -15.52 8.81 11.58
C GLU A 143 -14.83 7.98 12.67
N ILE A 144 -13.66 8.44 13.12
CA ILE A 144 -12.92 7.79 14.19
C ILE A 144 -13.39 8.35 15.54
N THR A 145 -13.97 7.48 16.37
CA THR A 145 -14.57 7.86 17.66
C THR A 145 -13.66 7.59 18.86
N ALA A 146 -12.61 6.79 18.69
CA ALA A 146 -11.56 6.61 19.69
C ALA A 146 -10.18 6.52 19.01
N ALA A 147 -9.20 7.22 19.58
CA ALA A 147 -7.81 7.16 19.16
C ALA A 147 -7.18 5.78 19.42
N GLY A 148 -6.17 5.43 18.62
CA GLY A 148 -5.29 4.31 18.89
C GLY A 148 -4.08 4.29 17.96
N THR A 149 -3.15 3.39 18.25
CA THR A 149 -1.94 3.25 17.46
C THR A 149 -2.18 2.36 16.25
N VAL A 150 -1.70 2.80 15.08
CA VAL A 150 -1.58 2.00 13.87
C VAL A 150 -0.09 1.77 13.58
N ALA A 151 0.30 0.55 13.28
CA ALA A 151 1.65 0.17 12.89
C ALA A 151 1.64 -0.51 11.52
N VAL A 152 2.57 -0.11 10.66
CA VAL A 152 2.68 -0.62 9.29
C VAL A 152 4.08 -1.14 9.01
N ARG A 153 4.15 -2.23 8.24
CA ARG A 153 5.39 -2.82 7.74
C ARG A 153 5.25 -3.06 6.24
N ILE A 154 6.19 -2.53 5.46
CA ILE A 154 6.18 -2.60 4.01
C ILE A 154 7.51 -3.17 3.54
N LEU A 155 7.44 -4.16 2.65
CA LEU A 155 8.58 -4.63 1.87
C LEU A 155 8.33 -4.28 0.41
N MET A 156 9.28 -3.55 -0.18
CA MET A 156 9.22 -3.19 -1.59
C MET A 156 10.54 -3.45 -2.28
N ALA A 157 10.46 -3.83 -3.54
CA ALA A 157 11.59 -4.01 -4.41
C ALA A 157 11.74 -2.81 -5.34
N VAL A 158 12.96 -2.28 -5.48
CA VAL A 158 13.24 -1.13 -6.34
C VAL A 158 14.40 -1.46 -7.27
N SER A 159 14.24 -1.12 -8.56
CA SER A 159 15.34 -1.21 -9.53
C SER A 159 16.32 -0.06 -9.34
N SER A 160 17.62 -0.37 -9.43
CA SER A 160 18.73 0.57 -9.26
C SER A 160 18.92 1.51 -10.45
#